data_AF-A0A8C2J6D7-F1
#
_entry.id   AF-A0A8C2J6D7-F1
#
_cell.length_a   1.000
_cell.length_b   1.000
_cell.length_c   1.000
_cell.angle_alpha   90.00
_cell.angle_beta   90.00
_cell.angle_gamma   90.00
#
_symmetry.space_group_name_H-M   'P 1'
#
loop_
_entity.id
_entity.type
_entity.pdbx_description
1 polymer ?
#
loop_
_entity_poly.entity_id
_entity_poly.type
_entity_poly.pdbx_seq_one_letter_code
_entity_poly.pdbx_strand_id
1 'polypeptide(L)'
;AVIEHTIQWARDKFESAFSHKPSMYNMFWQSHSSAQDVLQRMMAGESMEGSFQVIKLLSRRPTHLDHCLALARLKFDKYFKRKALQLLHSFPLDTRLKDGSLFWQSPKRPPSPIEFDLNDPLHFSFVVSAARLFADIYNIPYSEEVKRIFNTSIWHIETDETVKKPDQLKMTVSSEEEREAISQLQEAISSNSVTPERLRMTPLFFEKDDDTNGHMDFVASASALRAQMYAIEAADRLQTKRIAGKIIPAIATSTAAVAGLVSMELIKVAGDYGFELFKNCFFNLAIPVMVLTETAQVKRTQIRDDISFSIWDRWTIFGHEDFTLSDFMSAVKEEYGIEPTMVVHGVKMLYVPVMPGHNKRLKLTMHKLIKPSAGRKYVDLTVSFAPEVDGDEDLPGPPVRYYFSRESKSGEKA
;
A
#
# COMPACT_ATOMS: atom_id res chain seq x y z
N ALA A 1 10.55 7.37 -19.88
CA ALA A 1 9.99 6.18 -19.20
C ALA A 1 11.06 5.08 -19.21
N VAL A 2 11.21 4.35 -18.10
CA VAL A 2 12.23 3.30 -17.90
C VAL A 2 11.56 1.95 -17.57
N ILE A 3 12.30 0.85 -17.64
CA ILE A 3 11.80 -0.51 -17.46
C ILE A 3 11.18 -0.74 -16.07
N GLU A 4 11.69 -0.06 -15.03
CA GLU A 4 11.13 -0.10 -13.67
C GLU A 4 9.67 0.37 -13.65
N HIS A 5 9.32 1.37 -14.47
CA HIS A 5 7.95 1.88 -14.54
C HIS A 5 6.99 0.87 -15.16
N THR A 6 7.44 0.10 -16.17
CA THR A 6 6.59 -0.92 -16.80
C THR A 6 6.45 -2.14 -15.91
N ILE A 7 7.50 -2.51 -15.17
CA ILE A 7 7.48 -3.60 -14.19
C ILE A 7 6.54 -3.25 -13.03
N GLN A 8 6.65 -2.05 -12.44
CA GLN A 8 5.74 -1.62 -11.39
C GLN A 8 4.30 -1.55 -11.90
N TRP A 9 4.07 -1.04 -13.10
CA TRP A 9 2.75 -1.05 -13.72
C TRP A 9 2.18 -2.47 -13.87
N ALA A 10 3.01 -3.44 -14.28
CA ALA A 10 2.60 -4.82 -14.44
C ALA A 10 2.25 -5.46 -13.08
N ARG A 11 3.04 -5.19 -12.04
CA ARG A 11 2.74 -5.58 -10.66
C ARG A 11 1.41 -4.98 -10.18
N ASP A 12 1.16 -3.69 -10.42
CA ASP A 12 -0.11 -3.06 -10.06
C ASP A 12 -1.30 -3.65 -10.82
N LYS A 13 -1.09 -4.11 -12.06
CA LYS A 13 -2.12 -4.81 -12.85
C LYS A 13 -2.40 -6.20 -12.29
N PHE A 14 -1.38 -6.90 -11.83
CA PHE A 14 -1.54 -8.17 -11.11
C PHE A 14 -2.38 -7.96 -9.85
N GLU A 15 -1.95 -7.08 -8.95
CA GLU A 15 -2.64 -6.82 -7.67
C GLU A 15 -4.09 -6.35 -7.90
N SER A 16 -4.28 -5.41 -8.82
CA SER A 16 -5.62 -4.90 -9.14
C SER A 16 -6.56 -5.96 -9.73
N ALA A 17 -6.04 -6.90 -10.51
CA ALA A 17 -6.87 -7.90 -11.20
C ALA A 17 -7.14 -9.14 -10.34
N PHE A 18 -6.11 -9.63 -9.66
CA PHE A 18 -6.12 -10.97 -9.04
C PHE A 18 -6.12 -10.94 -7.51
N SER A 19 -5.80 -9.80 -6.87
CA SER A 19 -5.81 -9.65 -5.42
C SER A 19 -6.98 -8.77 -4.96
N HIS A 20 -6.98 -7.49 -5.35
CA HIS A 20 -7.91 -6.49 -4.83
C HIS A 20 -9.35 -6.75 -5.27
N LYS A 21 -9.57 -7.11 -6.55
CA LYS A 21 -10.92 -7.37 -7.07
C LYS A 21 -11.56 -8.61 -6.45
N PRO A 22 -10.89 -9.78 -6.41
CA PRO A 22 -11.41 -10.93 -5.67
C PRO A 22 -11.64 -10.65 -4.19
N SER A 23 -10.75 -9.91 -3.53
CA SER A 23 -10.91 -9.55 -2.12
C SER A 23 -12.13 -8.67 -1.87
N MET A 24 -12.32 -7.63 -2.69
CA MET A 24 -13.49 -6.76 -2.64
C MET A 24 -14.78 -7.53 -2.96
N TYR A 25 -14.75 -8.42 -3.94
CA TYR A 25 -15.88 -9.29 -4.28
C TYR A 25 -16.31 -10.17 -3.10
N ASN A 26 -15.34 -10.84 -2.45
CA ASN A 26 -15.61 -11.68 -1.28
C ASN A 26 -16.13 -10.87 -0.09
N MET A 27 -15.49 -9.74 0.21
CA MET A 27 -15.89 -8.87 1.33
C MET A 27 -17.33 -8.39 1.16
N PHE A 28 -17.72 -8.02 -0.06
CA PHE A 28 -19.09 -7.61 -0.37
C PHE A 28 -20.09 -8.75 -0.12
N TRP A 29 -19.86 -9.96 -0.63
CA TRP A 29 -20.81 -11.06 -0.42
C TRP A 29 -20.83 -11.61 1.01
N GLN A 30 -19.75 -11.42 1.78
CA GLN A 30 -19.71 -11.76 3.21
C GLN A 30 -20.43 -10.73 4.09
N SER A 31 -20.48 -9.46 3.67
CA SER A 31 -21.15 -8.40 4.44
C SER A 31 -22.66 -8.35 4.21
N HIS A 32 -23.18 -9.06 3.21
CA HIS A 32 -24.60 -9.07 2.86
C HIS A 32 -25.24 -10.43 3.09
N SER A 33 -26.50 -10.45 3.52
CA SER A 33 -27.19 -11.67 3.94
C SER A 33 -27.51 -12.62 2.77
N SER A 34 -27.89 -12.07 1.61
CA SER A 34 -28.18 -12.83 0.39
C SER A 34 -28.15 -11.92 -0.84
N ALA A 35 -28.04 -12.51 -2.04
CA ALA A 35 -28.18 -11.74 -3.29
C ALA A 35 -29.58 -11.14 -3.47
N GLN A 36 -30.62 -11.75 -2.88
CA GLN A 36 -31.98 -11.23 -2.93
C GLN A 36 -32.13 -9.96 -2.08
N ASP A 37 -31.49 -9.93 -0.91
CA ASP A 37 -31.42 -8.75 -0.03
C ASP A 37 -30.67 -7.60 -0.73
N VAL A 38 -29.53 -7.90 -1.37
CA VAL A 38 -28.80 -6.93 -2.19
C VAL A 38 -29.69 -6.36 -3.31
N LEU A 39 -30.42 -7.21 -4.04
CA LEU A 39 -31.33 -6.77 -5.10
C LEU A 39 -32.43 -5.84 -4.56
N GLN A 40 -33.07 -6.19 -3.44
CA GLN A 40 -34.11 -5.37 -2.82
C GLN A 40 -33.59 -4.00 -2.40
N ARG A 41 -32.41 -3.95 -1.77
CA ARG A 41 -31.79 -2.68 -1.34
C ARG A 41 -31.40 -1.80 -2.53
N MET A 42 -30.92 -2.37 -3.62
CA MET A 42 -30.67 -1.62 -4.87
C MET A 42 -31.97 -1.08 -5.48
N MET A 43 -33.04 -1.89 -5.52
CA MET A 43 -34.34 -1.42 -6.02
C MET A 43 -34.97 -0.33 -5.14
N ALA A 44 -34.62 -0.30 -3.85
CA ALA A 44 -35.00 0.76 -2.90
C ALA A 44 -34.16 2.04 -3.06
N GLY A 45 -33.16 2.07 -3.94
CA GLY A 45 -32.29 3.22 -4.17
C GLY A 45 -31.19 3.40 -3.12
N GLU A 46 -30.88 2.35 -2.35
CA GLU A 46 -29.77 2.39 -1.40
C GLU A 46 -28.42 2.26 -2.13
N SER A 47 -27.54 3.25 -1.96
CA SER A 47 -26.19 3.19 -2.50
C SER A 47 -25.32 2.25 -1.67
N MET A 48 -24.93 1.13 -2.27
CA MET A 48 -23.98 0.19 -1.69
C MET A 48 -22.63 0.31 -2.38
N GLU A 49 -21.59 0.61 -1.61
CA GLU A 49 -20.24 0.76 -2.13
C GLU A 49 -19.77 -0.54 -2.81
N GLY A 50 -19.29 -0.43 -4.06
CA GLY A 50 -18.77 -1.57 -4.83
C GLY A 50 -19.81 -2.46 -5.51
N SER A 51 -21.12 -2.28 -5.26
CA SER A 51 -22.19 -3.14 -5.79
C SER A 51 -22.14 -3.33 -7.31
N PHE A 52 -22.01 -2.24 -8.08
CA PHE A 52 -21.92 -2.28 -9.55
C PHE A 52 -20.74 -3.12 -10.05
N GLN A 53 -19.59 -3.02 -9.38
CA GLN A 53 -18.39 -3.75 -9.78
C GLN A 53 -18.56 -5.25 -9.49
N VAL A 54 -19.11 -5.58 -8.34
CA VAL A 54 -19.35 -6.97 -7.91
C VAL A 54 -20.38 -7.65 -8.81
N ILE A 55 -21.49 -6.99 -9.11
CA ILE A 55 -22.54 -7.54 -9.98
C ILE A 55 -22.01 -7.76 -11.39
N LYS A 56 -21.24 -6.81 -11.92
CA LYS A 56 -20.60 -6.95 -13.24
C LYS A 56 -19.58 -8.10 -13.27
N LEU A 57 -18.89 -8.37 -12.16
CA LEU A 57 -17.98 -9.50 -12.05
C LEU A 57 -18.73 -10.84 -11.95
N LEU A 58 -19.91 -10.86 -11.32
CA LEU A 58 -20.78 -12.02 -11.25
C LEU A 58 -21.39 -12.34 -12.63
N SER A 59 -21.94 -11.33 -13.34
CA SER A 59 -22.56 -11.52 -14.66
C SER A 59 -21.57 -11.96 -15.72
N ARG A 60 -20.33 -11.47 -15.67
CA ARG A 60 -19.25 -11.82 -16.61
C ARG A 60 -18.33 -12.92 -16.10
N ARG A 61 -18.75 -13.69 -15.10
CA ARG A 61 -17.93 -14.75 -14.49
C ARG A 61 -17.63 -15.85 -15.53
N PRO A 62 -16.35 -16.18 -15.79
CA PRO A 62 -16.00 -17.30 -16.64
C PRO A 62 -16.44 -18.63 -16.00
N THR A 63 -16.74 -19.62 -16.82
CA THR A 63 -17.17 -20.97 -16.41
C THR A 63 -16.23 -22.05 -16.92
N HIS A 64 -15.59 -21.81 -18.08
CA HIS A 64 -14.64 -22.71 -18.71
C HIS A 64 -13.32 -21.98 -18.99
N LEU A 65 -12.26 -22.76 -19.23
CA LEU A 65 -10.93 -22.23 -19.54
C LEU A 65 -10.94 -21.31 -20.77
N ASP A 66 -11.76 -21.62 -21.78
CA ASP A 66 -11.95 -20.81 -22.99
C ASP A 66 -12.43 -19.39 -22.65
N HIS A 67 -13.30 -19.24 -21.66
CA HIS A 67 -13.75 -17.93 -21.20
C HIS A 67 -12.61 -17.15 -20.52
N CYS A 68 -11.74 -17.83 -19.76
CA CYS A 68 -10.54 -17.21 -19.19
C CYS A 68 -9.56 -16.75 -20.26
N LEU A 69 -9.40 -17.51 -21.35
CA LEU A 69 -8.58 -17.13 -22.50
C LEU A 69 -9.17 -15.92 -23.23
N ALA A 70 -10.48 -15.89 -23.44
CA ALA A 70 -11.18 -14.74 -23.99
C ALA A 70 -10.97 -13.49 -23.12
N LEU A 71 -11.10 -13.61 -21.80
CA LEU A 71 -10.84 -12.53 -20.85
C LEU A 71 -9.40 -12.03 -20.94
N ALA A 72 -8.42 -12.92 -20.97
CA ALA A 72 -7.01 -12.59 -21.12
C ALA A 72 -6.73 -11.84 -22.43
N ARG A 73 -7.30 -12.30 -23.55
CA ARG A 73 -7.17 -11.65 -24.86
C ARG A 73 -7.84 -10.27 -24.88
N LEU A 74 -9.01 -10.10 -24.26
CA LEU A 74 -9.65 -8.80 -24.06
C LEU A 74 -8.81 -7.85 -23.19
N LYS A 75 -8.07 -8.38 -22.19
CA LYS A 75 -7.11 -7.58 -21.41
C LYS A 75 -5.91 -7.15 -22.24
N PHE A 76 -5.38 -8.03 -23.10
CA PHE A 76 -4.31 -7.68 -24.02
C PHE A 76 -4.71 -6.46 -24.87
N ASP A 77 -5.85 -6.53 -25.57
CA ASP A 77 -6.32 -5.40 -26.39
C ASP A 77 -6.57 -4.15 -25.57
N LYS A 78 -7.14 -4.31 -24.37
CA LYS A 78 -7.38 -3.18 -23.48
C LYS A 78 -6.07 -2.49 -23.10
N TYR A 79 -5.03 -3.25 -22.78
CA TYR A 79 -3.81 -2.70 -22.20
C TYR A 79 -2.83 -2.20 -23.25
N PHE A 80 -2.70 -2.89 -24.37
CA PHE A 80 -1.62 -2.67 -25.34
C PHE A 80 -2.10 -2.08 -26.67
N LYS A 81 -3.40 -2.15 -26.99
CA LYS A 81 -3.98 -1.53 -28.19
C LYS A 81 -4.86 -0.33 -27.86
N ARG A 82 -6.02 -0.55 -27.24
CA ARG A 82 -7.04 0.48 -26.98
C ARG A 82 -6.54 1.63 -26.11
N LYS A 83 -5.76 1.34 -25.06
CA LYS A 83 -5.18 2.40 -24.21
C LYS A 83 -4.14 3.24 -24.95
N ALA A 84 -3.36 2.65 -25.86
CA ALA A 84 -2.42 3.39 -26.68
C ALA A 84 -3.18 4.29 -27.66
N LEU A 85 -4.16 3.74 -28.38
CA LEU A 85 -5.02 4.49 -29.31
C LEU A 85 -5.75 5.64 -28.60
N GLN A 86 -6.33 5.39 -27.42
CA GLN A 86 -6.99 6.44 -26.63
C GLN A 86 -6.02 7.56 -26.26
N LEU A 87 -4.79 7.22 -25.86
CA LEU A 87 -3.79 8.22 -25.48
C LEU A 87 -3.33 9.05 -26.68
N LEU A 88 -3.14 8.42 -27.84
CA LEU A 88 -2.80 9.10 -29.10
C LEU A 88 -3.96 9.95 -29.63
N HIS A 89 -5.21 9.55 -29.41
CA HIS A 89 -6.37 10.38 -29.75
C HIS A 89 -6.46 11.61 -28.85
N SER A 90 -6.19 11.48 -27.55
CA SER A 90 -6.18 12.62 -26.62
C SER A 90 -4.97 13.54 -26.83
N PHE A 91 -3.83 12.98 -27.23
CA PHE A 91 -2.59 13.72 -27.51
C PHE A 91 -1.96 13.21 -28.81
N PRO A 92 -2.43 13.70 -29.97
CA PRO A 92 -1.81 13.45 -31.26
C PRO A 92 -0.30 13.72 -31.26
N LEU A 93 0.45 13.07 -32.16
CA LEU A 93 1.92 13.13 -32.19
C LEU A 93 2.47 14.56 -32.37
N ASP A 94 1.71 15.41 -33.03
CA ASP A 94 1.96 16.82 -33.32
C ASP A 94 1.47 17.79 -32.23
N THR A 95 0.90 17.28 -31.13
CA THR A 95 0.42 18.12 -30.02
C THR A 95 1.55 18.98 -29.45
N ARG A 96 1.33 20.30 -29.39
CA ARG A 96 2.27 21.28 -28.83
C ARG A 96 1.78 21.84 -27.50
N LEU A 97 2.71 22.15 -26.61
CA LEU A 97 2.47 22.84 -25.35
C LEU A 97 2.42 24.36 -25.57
N LYS A 98 2.02 25.12 -24.54
CA LYS A 98 1.90 26.58 -24.60
C LYS A 98 3.22 27.30 -24.94
N ASP A 99 4.34 26.66 -24.62
CA ASP A 99 5.70 27.13 -24.91
C ASP A 99 6.18 26.78 -26.33
N GLY A 100 5.34 26.15 -27.16
CA GLY A 100 5.65 25.72 -28.52
C GLY A 100 6.40 24.38 -28.63
N SER A 101 6.84 23.81 -27.51
CA SER A 101 7.51 22.51 -27.47
C SER A 101 6.53 21.34 -27.72
N LEU A 102 7.04 20.20 -28.17
CA LEU A 102 6.21 19.02 -28.43
C LEU A 102 5.77 18.36 -27.11
N PHE A 103 4.52 17.92 -27.04
CA PHE A 103 4.04 17.14 -25.91
C PHE A 103 4.83 15.83 -25.76
N TRP A 104 5.13 15.18 -26.89
CA TRP A 104 5.92 13.94 -26.97
C TRP A 104 7.41 14.24 -27.11
N GLN A 105 8.00 14.70 -26.02
CA GLN A 105 9.45 14.86 -25.90
C GLN A 105 9.93 14.23 -24.59
N SER A 106 11.22 13.86 -24.52
CA SER A 106 11.80 13.28 -23.31
C SER A 106 11.40 14.08 -22.07
N PRO A 107 10.82 13.45 -21.03
CA PRO A 107 10.80 12.01 -20.74
C PRO A 107 9.58 11.22 -21.28
N LYS A 108 8.64 11.88 -21.98
CA LYS A 108 7.39 11.31 -22.50
C LYS A 108 7.62 10.69 -23.88
N ARG A 109 7.34 9.38 -24.00
CA ARG A 109 7.45 8.64 -25.27
C ARG A 109 6.04 8.34 -25.80
N PRO A 110 5.76 8.56 -27.09
CA PRO A 110 4.47 8.19 -27.65
C PRO A 110 4.33 6.67 -27.66
N PRO A 111 3.15 6.12 -27.30
CA PRO A 111 2.94 4.68 -27.39
C PRO A 111 2.70 4.26 -28.85
N SER A 112 3.04 3.01 -29.18
CA SER A 112 2.67 2.33 -30.41
C SER A 112 1.69 1.20 -30.07
N PRO A 113 0.44 1.23 -30.57
CA PRO A 113 -0.52 0.16 -30.34
C PRO A 113 0.02 -1.19 -30.80
N ILE A 114 -0.19 -2.24 -29.99
CA ILE A 114 0.26 -3.60 -30.32
C ILE A 114 -0.93 -4.41 -30.83
N GLU A 115 -0.82 -4.90 -32.07
CA GLU A 115 -1.72 -5.90 -32.62
C GLU A 115 -1.33 -7.29 -32.12
N PHE A 116 -2.32 -8.08 -31.72
CA PHE A 116 -2.05 -9.42 -31.23
C PHE A 116 -1.67 -10.37 -32.37
N ASP A 117 -0.69 -11.20 -32.08
CA ASP A 117 -0.23 -12.28 -32.94
C ASP A 117 -0.03 -13.51 -32.06
N LEU A 118 -0.64 -14.62 -32.44
CA LEU A 118 -0.54 -15.89 -31.73
C LEU A 118 0.85 -16.52 -31.88
N ASN A 119 1.55 -16.22 -32.97
CA ASN A 119 2.88 -16.76 -33.24
C ASN A 119 3.98 -16.03 -32.48
N ASP A 120 3.68 -14.82 -31.97
CA ASP A 120 4.60 -14.08 -31.12
C ASP A 120 4.65 -14.74 -29.72
N PRO A 121 5.83 -15.24 -29.27
CA PRO A 121 5.95 -15.92 -27.98
C PRO A 121 5.59 -15.04 -26.78
N LEU A 122 5.83 -13.73 -26.85
CA LEU A 122 5.55 -12.79 -25.77
C LEU A 122 4.03 -12.54 -25.66
N HIS A 123 3.37 -12.37 -26.79
CA HIS A 123 1.91 -12.22 -26.86
C HIS A 123 1.21 -13.47 -26.30
N PHE A 124 1.66 -14.64 -26.74
CA PHE A 124 1.18 -15.93 -26.25
C PHE A 124 1.41 -16.08 -24.75
N SER A 125 2.63 -15.78 -24.27
CA SER A 125 2.99 -15.87 -22.85
C SER A 125 2.09 -14.99 -21.97
N PHE A 126 1.74 -13.78 -22.40
CA PHE A 126 0.81 -12.93 -21.66
C PHE A 126 -0.59 -13.54 -21.56
N VAL A 127 -1.12 -14.03 -22.68
CA VAL A 127 -2.48 -14.56 -22.70
C VAL A 127 -2.59 -15.83 -21.86
N VAL A 128 -1.62 -16.74 -21.98
CA VAL A 128 -1.58 -17.98 -21.19
C VAL A 128 -1.45 -17.70 -19.70
N SER A 129 -0.49 -16.86 -19.30
CA SER A 129 -0.29 -16.51 -17.89
C SER A 129 -1.50 -15.77 -17.31
N ALA A 130 -2.07 -14.80 -18.04
CA ALA A 130 -3.27 -14.11 -17.58
C ALA A 130 -4.49 -15.04 -17.47
N ALA A 131 -4.69 -15.95 -18.42
CA ALA A 131 -5.81 -16.90 -18.40
C ALA A 131 -5.68 -17.90 -17.26
N ARG A 132 -4.47 -18.36 -16.96
CA ARG A 132 -4.17 -19.18 -15.79
C ARG A 132 -4.59 -18.48 -14.50
N LEU A 133 -4.12 -17.25 -14.30
CA LEU A 133 -4.47 -16.47 -13.10
C LEU A 133 -5.98 -16.18 -13.01
N PHE A 134 -6.65 -15.99 -14.16
CA PHE A 134 -8.11 -15.91 -14.17
C PHE A 134 -8.75 -17.23 -13.74
N ALA A 135 -8.28 -18.37 -14.25
CA ALA A 135 -8.79 -19.67 -13.87
C ALA A 135 -8.62 -19.91 -12.35
N ASP A 136 -7.47 -19.56 -11.78
CA ASP A 136 -7.18 -19.68 -10.35
C ASP A 136 -8.14 -18.83 -9.49
N ILE A 137 -8.38 -17.55 -9.82
CA ILE A 137 -9.28 -16.70 -9.02
C ILE A 137 -10.74 -17.16 -9.06
N TYR A 138 -11.16 -17.79 -10.15
CA TYR A 138 -12.53 -18.26 -10.36
C TYR A 138 -12.71 -19.75 -10.00
N ASN A 139 -11.64 -20.44 -9.57
CA ASN A 139 -11.57 -21.86 -9.26
C ASN A 139 -11.95 -22.77 -10.45
N ILE A 140 -11.46 -22.43 -11.64
CA ILE A 140 -11.64 -23.22 -12.86
C ILE A 140 -10.40 -24.10 -13.07
N PRO A 141 -10.55 -25.41 -13.33
CA PRO A 141 -9.42 -26.28 -13.63
C PRO A 141 -8.61 -25.76 -14.83
N TYR A 142 -7.30 -25.63 -14.63
CA TYR A 142 -6.37 -25.20 -15.68
C TYR A 142 -5.63 -26.40 -16.27
N SER A 143 -5.44 -26.40 -17.59
CA SER A 143 -4.65 -27.39 -18.33
C SER A 143 -3.63 -26.68 -19.21
N GLU A 144 -2.41 -27.22 -19.30
CA GLU A 144 -1.32 -26.66 -20.11
C GLU A 144 -1.48 -26.87 -21.62
N GLU A 145 -2.46 -27.68 -22.06
CA GLU A 145 -2.76 -27.91 -23.50
C GLU A 145 -3.44 -26.70 -24.20
N VAL A 146 -3.18 -25.48 -23.74
CA VAL A 146 -3.80 -24.23 -24.21
C VAL A 146 -3.55 -23.98 -25.70
N LYS A 147 -2.42 -24.43 -26.26
CA LYS A 147 -2.13 -24.29 -27.71
C LYS A 147 -3.13 -25.03 -28.60
N ARG A 148 -3.67 -26.17 -28.15
CA ARG A 148 -4.69 -26.91 -28.92
C ARG A 148 -6.00 -26.13 -28.98
N ILE A 149 -6.39 -25.53 -27.86
CA ILE A 149 -7.60 -24.71 -27.72
C ILE A 149 -7.52 -23.44 -28.60
N PHE A 150 -6.33 -22.86 -28.77
CA PHE A 150 -6.14 -21.73 -29.67
C PHE A 150 -6.28 -22.08 -31.15
N ASN A 151 -5.86 -23.29 -31.56
CA ASN A 151 -5.89 -23.70 -32.97
C ASN A 151 -7.27 -24.19 -33.44
N THR A 152 -8.15 -24.63 -32.53
CA THR A 152 -9.50 -25.12 -32.86
C THR A 152 -10.53 -24.03 -33.01
N SER A 153 -10.28 -22.86 -32.42
CA SER A 153 -11.22 -21.75 -32.37
C SER A 153 -10.62 -20.56 -33.11
N ILE A 154 -11.23 -20.15 -34.22
CA ILE A 154 -10.87 -18.89 -34.88
C ILE A 154 -11.32 -17.77 -33.92
N TRP A 155 -10.41 -17.30 -33.07
CA TRP A 155 -10.67 -16.28 -32.05
C TRP A 155 -10.79 -14.88 -32.71
N HIS A 156 -11.85 -14.65 -33.48
CA HIS A 156 -12.35 -13.30 -33.75
C HIS A 156 -13.14 -12.85 -32.53
N ILE A 157 -12.44 -12.30 -31.54
CA ILE A 157 -13.12 -11.55 -30.48
C ILE A 157 -13.50 -10.21 -31.11
N GLU A 158 -14.79 -10.02 -31.41
CA GLU A 158 -15.34 -8.73 -31.78
C GLU A 158 -15.13 -7.76 -30.61
N THR A 159 -14.00 -7.07 -30.63
CA THR A 159 -13.79 -5.92 -29.77
C THR A 159 -14.57 -4.78 -30.40
N ASP A 160 -15.67 -4.39 -29.76
CA ASP A 160 -16.42 -3.19 -30.16
C ASP A 160 -15.47 -1.98 -30.11
N GLU A 161 -15.01 -1.55 -31.29
CA GLU A 161 -14.05 -0.45 -31.47
C GLU A 161 -14.68 0.91 -31.14
N THR A 162 -15.99 0.97 -30.95
CA THR A 162 -16.76 2.20 -30.82
C THR A 162 -16.95 2.70 -29.38
N VAL A 163 -16.58 1.91 -28.37
CA VAL A 163 -16.74 2.30 -26.95
C VAL A 163 -15.69 3.34 -26.54
N LYS A 164 -15.92 4.61 -26.91
CA LYS A 164 -15.27 5.77 -26.33
C LYS A 164 -15.78 5.94 -24.90
N LYS A 165 -14.88 6.09 -23.92
CA LYS A 165 -15.31 6.62 -22.61
C LYS A 165 -15.91 8.01 -22.86
N PRO A 166 -17.14 8.31 -22.41
CA PRO A 166 -17.66 9.67 -22.45
C PRO A 166 -16.71 10.58 -21.65
N ASP A 167 -16.55 11.82 -22.11
CA ASP A 167 -15.85 12.87 -21.36
C ASP A 167 -16.38 12.94 -19.92
N GLN A 168 -15.48 13.15 -18.97
CA GLN A 168 -15.73 13.17 -17.51
C GLN A 168 -16.61 14.35 -17.02
N LEU A 169 -17.46 14.89 -17.89
CA LEU A 169 -18.41 15.96 -17.58
C LEU A 169 -19.81 15.46 -17.94
N LYS A 170 -20.43 14.67 -17.06
CA LYS A 170 -21.90 14.60 -16.92
C LYS A 170 -22.32 13.78 -15.69
N MET A 171 -23.02 14.46 -14.81
CA MET A 171 -23.63 13.98 -13.55
C MET A 171 -24.87 13.07 -13.79
N THR A 172 -24.98 12.43 -14.96
CA THR A 172 -26.14 11.62 -15.38
C THR A 172 -25.85 10.12 -15.53
N VAL A 173 -24.60 9.69 -15.30
CA VAL A 173 -24.15 8.30 -15.55
C VAL A 173 -24.60 7.32 -14.45
N SER A 174 -24.94 7.82 -13.25
CA SER A 174 -25.23 6.96 -12.09
C SER A 174 -26.52 6.13 -12.23
N SER A 175 -27.57 6.64 -12.89
CA SER A 175 -28.87 5.96 -12.94
C SER A 175 -28.91 4.82 -13.97
N GLU A 176 -28.14 4.91 -15.05
CA GLU A 176 -28.10 3.90 -16.10
C GLU A 176 -27.23 2.71 -15.70
N GLU A 177 -26.08 2.96 -15.05
CA GLU A 177 -25.24 1.91 -14.47
C GLU A 177 -25.98 1.14 -13.36
N GLU A 178 -26.83 1.85 -12.60
CA GLU A 178 -27.67 1.26 -11.56
C GLU A 178 -28.75 0.36 -12.14
N ARG A 179 -29.48 0.83 -13.17
CA ARG A 179 -30.49 0.03 -13.85
C ARG A 179 -29.90 -1.23 -14.49
N GLU A 180 -28.74 -1.11 -15.12
CA GLU A 180 -28.02 -2.23 -15.74
C GLU A 180 -27.57 -3.25 -14.69
N ALA A 181 -27.04 -2.80 -13.56
CA ALA A 181 -26.65 -3.70 -12.48
C ALA A 181 -27.85 -4.43 -11.86
N ILE A 182 -28.97 -3.74 -11.65
CA ILE A 182 -30.21 -4.38 -11.16
C ILE A 182 -30.65 -5.48 -12.15
N SER A 183 -30.67 -5.17 -13.45
CA SER A 183 -31.04 -6.14 -14.49
C SER A 183 -30.13 -7.37 -14.49
N GLN A 184 -28.82 -7.16 -14.44
CA GLN A 184 -27.83 -8.25 -14.42
C GLN A 184 -27.94 -9.12 -13.16
N LEU A 185 -28.19 -8.51 -12.00
CA LEU A 185 -28.36 -9.27 -10.75
C LEU A 185 -29.66 -10.07 -10.77
N GLN A 186 -30.74 -9.48 -11.29
CA GLN A 186 -32.02 -10.17 -11.45
C GLN A 186 -31.91 -11.38 -12.40
N GLU A 187 -31.19 -11.23 -13.52
CA GLU A 187 -30.89 -12.33 -14.45
C GLU A 187 -30.01 -13.41 -13.81
N ALA A 188 -29.00 -13.03 -13.04
CA ALA A 188 -28.15 -13.98 -12.32
C ALA A 188 -28.96 -14.79 -11.29
N ILE A 189 -29.93 -14.16 -10.61
CA ILE A 189 -30.82 -14.84 -9.66
C ILE A 189 -31.79 -15.77 -10.41
N SER A 190 -32.43 -15.30 -11.49
CA SER A 190 -33.41 -16.09 -12.23
C SER A 190 -32.81 -17.30 -12.95
N SER A 191 -31.56 -17.18 -13.41
CA SER A 191 -30.79 -18.27 -14.04
C SER A 191 -30.16 -19.26 -13.03
N ASN A 192 -30.46 -19.11 -11.73
CA ASN A 192 -29.86 -19.90 -10.64
C ASN A 192 -28.32 -19.87 -10.64
N SER A 193 -27.76 -18.76 -11.13
CA SER A 193 -26.32 -18.51 -11.25
C SER A 193 -25.68 -18.04 -9.94
N VAL A 194 -26.49 -17.79 -8.91
CA VAL A 194 -26.08 -17.35 -7.58
C VAL A 194 -25.97 -18.57 -6.66
N THR A 195 -24.78 -19.20 -6.61
CA THR A 195 -24.47 -20.26 -5.66
C THR A 195 -23.37 -19.81 -4.69
N PRO A 196 -23.27 -20.39 -3.48
CA PRO A 196 -22.21 -20.05 -2.53
C PRO A 196 -20.79 -20.10 -3.12
N GLU A 197 -20.54 -21.04 -4.04
CA GLU A 197 -19.26 -21.20 -4.73
C GLU A 197 -19.03 -20.06 -5.74
N ARG A 198 -20.09 -19.61 -6.42
CA ARG A 198 -20.02 -18.50 -7.40
C ARG A 198 -20.04 -17.13 -6.75
N LEU A 199 -20.45 -17.02 -5.49
CA LEU A 199 -20.31 -15.82 -4.66
C LEU A 199 -18.95 -15.72 -3.96
N ARG A 200 -18.05 -16.68 -4.21
CA ARG A 200 -16.67 -16.65 -3.73
C ARG A 200 -15.67 -16.66 -4.89
N MET A 201 -14.58 -15.94 -4.67
CA MET A 201 -13.36 -15.97 -5.49
C MET A 201 -12.16 -16.31 -4.61
N THR A 202 -11.05 -16.67 -5.24
CA THR A 202 -9.78 -16.95 -4.56
C THR A 202 -8.79 -15.82 -4.87
N PRO A 203 -8.59 -14.84 -3.97
CA PRO A 203 -7.59 -13.81 -4.19
C PRO A 203 -6.18 -14.42 -4.27
N LEU A 204 -5.40 -13.97 -5.26
CA LEU A 204 -4.00 -14.36 -5.42
C LEU A 204 -3.10 -13.27 -4.86
N PHE A 205 -2.15 -13.66 -4.02
CA PHE A 205 -1.10 -12.78 -3.51
C PHE A 205 0.19 -13.02 -4.29
N PHE A 206 0.86 -11.94 -4.68
CA PHE A 206 2.04 -12.05 -5.53
C PHE A 206 3.18 -12.77 -4.81
N GLU A 207 3.44 -14.00 -5.23
CA GLU A 207 4.60 -14.79 -4.85
C GLU A 207 5.61 -14.80 -6.00
N LYS A 208 6.85 -14.37 -5.71
CA LYS A 208 7.94 -14.21 -6.67
C LYS A 208 8.85 -15.45 -6.73
N ASP A 209 8.87 -16.25 -5.66
CA ASP A 209 9.82 -17.34 -5.47
C ASP A 209 9.26 -18.72 -5.87
N ASP A 210 7.97 -18.79 -6.17
CA ASP A 210 7.33 -19.95 -6.78
C ASP A 210 7.16 -19.73 -8.29
N ASP A 211 8.03 -20.37 -9.06
CA ASP A 211 8.01 -20.30 -10.53
C ASP A 211 6.86 -21.12 -11.14
N THR A 212 6.16 -21.92 -10.35
CA THR A 212 5.09 -22.79 -10.85
C THR A 212 3.74 -22.10 -10.90
N ASN A 213 3.49 -20.99 -10.21
CA ASN A 213 2.17 -20.34 -10.11
C ASN A 213 1.82 -19.36 -11.26
N GLY A 214 2.77 -19.05 -12.16
CA GLY A 214 2.54 -18.14 -13.27
C GLY A 214 2.45 -16.64 -12.92
N HIS A 215 2.68 -16.24 -11.66
CA HIS A 215 2.69 -14.84 -11.22
C HIS A 215 3.78 -14.04 -11.94
N MET A 216 5.02 -14.56 -11.89
CA MET A 216 6.17 -13.93 -12.52
C MET A 216 6.04 -13.88 -14.04
N ASP A 217 5.42 -14.90 -14.65
CA ASP A 217 5.26 -14.97 -16.11
C ASP A 217 4.25 -13.93 -16.61
N PHE A 218 3.20 -13.67 -15.84
CA PHE A 218 2.29 -12.55 -16.10
C PHE A 218 3.00 -11.20 -15.98
N VAL A 219 3.75 -10.97 -14.89
CA VAL A 219 4.42 -9.68 -14.66
C VAL A 219 5.50 -9.42 -15.70
N ALA A 220 6.30 -10.43 -16.05
CA ALA A 220 7.34 -10.33 -17.06
C ALA A 220 6.75 -10.04 -18.44
N SER A 221 5.75 -10.83 -18.88
CA SER A 221 5.14 -10.64 -20.20
C SER A 221 4.38 -9.32 -20.31
N ALA A 222 3.60 -8.93 -19.28
CA ALA A 222 2.87 -7.67 -19.26
C ALA A 222 3.81 -6.45 -19.24
N SER A 223 4.93 -6.53 -18.51
CA SER A 223 5.94 -5.47 -18.48
C SER A 223 6.63 -5.33 -19.83
N ALA A 224 7.09 -6.45 -20.42
CA ALA A 224 7.78 -6.45 -21.70
C ALA A 224 6.90 -5.94 -22.85
N LEU A 225 5.62 -6.34 -22.90
CA LEU A 225 4.65 -5.78 -23.85
C LEU A 225 4.48 -4.28 -23.69
N ARG A 226 4.39 -3.78 -22.45
CA ARG A 226 4.31 -2.34 -22.21
C ARG A 226 5.61 -1.62 -22.56
N ALA A 227 6.76 -2.25 -22.36
CA ALA A 227 8.06 -1.72 -22.76
C ALA A 227 8.14 -1.57 -24.28
N GLN A 228 7.77 -2.61 -25.03
CA GLN A 228 7.65 -2.57 -26.50
C GLN A 228 6.69 -1.47 -26.96
N MET A 229 5.52 -1.36 -26.33
CA MET A 229 4.53 -0.31 -26.63
C MET A 229 5.11 1.11 -26.52
N TYR A 230 6.14 1.34 -25.70
CA TYR A 230 6.80 2.65 -25.55
C TYR A 230 8.22 2.70 -26.12
N ALA A 231 8.61 1.72 -26.92
CA ALA A 231 9.98 1.56 -27.43
C ALA A 231 11.05 1.64 -26.32
N ILE A 232 10.82 0.89 -25.23
CA ILE A 232 11.74 0.69 -24.12
C ILE A 232 12.30 -0.72 -24.24
N GLU A 233 13.60 -0.89 -23.98
CA GLU A 233 14.24 -2.21 -23.93
C GLU A 233 13.61 -3.06 -22.82
N ALA A 234 13.16 -4.27 -23.18
CA ALA A 234 12.53 -5.18 -22.22
C ALA A 234 13.58 -5.81 -21.30
N ALA A 235 13.27 -5.88 -20.00
CA ALA A 235 14.05 -6.64 -19.05
C ALA A 235 13.81 -8.15 -19.22
N ASP A 236 14.85 -8.94 -18.93
CA ASP A 236 14.69 -10.39 -18.79
C ASP A 236 13.85 -10.76 -17.54
N ARG A 237 13.53 -12.05 -17.42
CA ARG A 237 12.73 -12.56 -16.30
C ARG A 237 13.39 -12.35 -14.94
N LEU A 238 14.72 -12.45 -14.84
CA LEU A 238 15.46 -12.34 -13.58
C LEU A 238 15.54 -10.88 -13.10
N GLN A 239 15.85 -9.96 -14.00
CA GLN A 239 15.78 -8.52 -13.78
C GLN A 239 14.37 -8.10 -13.39
N THR A 240 13.36 -8.63 -14.09
CA THR A 240 11.96 -8.39 -13.73
C THR A 240 11.65 -8.93 -12.34
N LYS A 241 12.08 -10.15 -12.00
CA LYS A 241 11.91 -10.75 -10.66
C LYS A 241 12.57 -9.91 -9.58
N ARG A 242 13.78 -9.40 -9.83
CA ARG A 242 14.51 -8.52 -8.91
C ARG A 242 13.73 -7.24 -8.61
N ILE A 243 13.28 -6.55 -9.66
CA ILE A 243 12.59 -5.26 -9.54
C ILE A 243 11.17 -5.45 -9.00
N ALA A 244 10.38 -6.33 -9.63
CA ALA A 244 9.00 -6.61 -9.22
C ALA A 244 8.98 -7.14 -7.78
N GLY A 245 9.84 -8.10 -7.47
CA GLY A 245 9.92 -8.74 -6.16
C GLY A 245 10.60 -7.92 -5.06
N LYS A 246 11.11 -6.72 -5.39
CA LYS A 246 11.91 -5.87 -4.48
C LYS A 246 13.04 -6.67 -3.81
N ILE A 247 13.72 -7.51 -4.58
CA ILE A 247 14.78 -8.39 -4.05
C ILE A 247 15.98 -7.51 -3.67
N ILE A 248 16.34 -7.56 -2.39
CA ILE A 248 17.56 -6.95 -1.88
C ILE A 248 18.70 -7.94 -2.14
N PRO A 249 19.71 -7.58 -2.97
CA PRO A 249 20.85 -8.45 -3.20
C PRO A 249 21.58 -8.74 -1.89
N ALA A 250 21.87 -10.01 -1.64
CA ALA A 250 22.59 -10.45 -0.44
C ALA A 250 23.59 -11.54 -0.81
N ILE A 251 24.75 -11.52 -0.15
CA ILE A 251 25.78 -12.54 -0.29
C ILE A 251 26.42 -12.78 1.08
N ALA A 252 26.79 -14.04 1.35
CA ALA A 252 27.30 -14.48 2.65
C ALA A 252 28.56 -13.72 3.10
N THR A 253 29.41 -13.28 2.17
CA THR A 253 30.65 -12.56 2.48
C THR A 253 30.39 -11.23 3.18
N SER A 254 29.46 -10.40 2.66
CA SER A 254 29.06 -9.15 3.30
C SER A 254 28.39 -9.40 4.65
N THR A 255 27.53 -10.42 4.75
CA THR A 255 26.86 -10.78 6.01
C THR A 255 27.86 -11.20 7.08
N ALA A 256 28.84 -12.04 6.73
CA ALA A 256 29.90 -12.47 7.64
C ALA A 256 30.78 -11.29 8.10
N ALA A 257 31.12 -10.38 7.20
CA ALA A 257 31.87 -9.18 7.52
C ALA A 257 31.11 -8.28 8.52
N VAL A 258 29.82 -7.99 8.27
CA VAL A 258 28.98 -7.23 9.22
C VAL A 258 28.92 -7.94 10.57
N ALA A 259 28.66 -9.24 10.60
CA ALA A 259 28.54 -10.00 11.85
C ALA A 259 29.84 -9.96 12.68
N GLY A 260 31.00 -10.09 12.03
CA GLY A 260 32.30 -9.98 12.69
C GLY A 260 32.52 -8.60 13.31
N LEU A 261 32.25 -7.52 12.55
CA LEU A 261 32.40 -6.15 13.02
C LEU A 261 31.46 -5.82 14.18
N VAL A 262 30.19 -6.24 14.11
CA VAL A 262 29.22 -6.06 15.20
C VAL A 262 29.66 -6.83 16.45
N SER A 263 30.20 -8.03 16.30
CA SER A 263 30.72 -8.82 17.42
C SER A 263 31.88 -8.11 18.13
N MET A 264 32.72 -7.36 17.40
CA MET A 264 33.78 -6.55 18.00
C MET A 264 33.22 -5.39 18.83
N GLU A 265 32.18 -4.70 18.36
CA GLU A 265 31.52 -3.64 19.16
C GLU A 265 30.79 -4.23 20.37
N LEU A 266 30.23 -5.44 20.26
CA LEU A 266 29.58 -6.14 21.36
C LEU A 266 30.54 -6.41 22.53
N ILE A 267 31.81 -6.74 22.26
CA ILE A 267 32.84 -6.91 23.30
C ILE A 267 33.02 -5.60 24.09
N LYS A 268 32.98 -4.44 23.40
CA LYS A 268 33.09 -3.13 24.05
C LYS A 268 31.89 -2.83 24.93
N VAL A 269 30.68 -3.17 24.48
CA VAL A 269 29.47 -3.05 25.32
C VAL A 269 29.58 -3.94 26.55
N ALA A 270 29.92 -5.21 26.39
CA ALA A 270 30.00 -6.17 27.48
C ALA A 270 31.10 -5.84 28.50
N GLY A 271 32.18 -5.20 28.05
CA GLY A 271 33.28 -4.75 28.91
C GLY A 271 33.13 -3.33 29.47
N ASP A 272 31.97 -2.69 29.31
CA ASP A 272 31.69 -1.33 29.78
C ASP A 272 32.74 -0.29 29.33
N TYR A 273 33.16 -0.39 28.06
CA TYR A 273 34.14 0.53 27.48
C TYR A 273 33.52 1.91 27.23
N GLY A 274 34.35 2.95 27.32
CA GLY A 274 33.91 4.33 27.10
C GLY A 274 33.42 4.60 25.66
N PHE A 275 32.47 5.52 25.53
CA PHE A 275 31.81 5.91 24.28
C PHE A 275 32.79 6.21 23.12
N GLU A 276 33.92 6.87 23.41
CA GLU A 276 34.91 7.30 22.41
C GLU A 276 35.58 6.14 21.65
N LEU A 277 35.49 4.92 22.20
CA LEU A 277 36.07 3.72 21.61
C LEU A 277 35.14 3.02 20.62
N PHE A 278 33.86 3.38 20.60
CA PHE A 278 32.90 2.84 19.64
C PHE A 278 33.13 3.43 18.26
N LYS A 279 32.97 2.59 17.23
CA LYS A 279 33.14 3.02 15.84
C LYS A 279 31.96 2.52 15.02
N ASN A 280 31.41 3.40 14.18
CA ASN A 280 30.56 2.98 13.09
C ASN A 280 31.45 2.50 11.94
N CYS A 281 31.10 1.39 11.31
CA CYS A 281 31.82 0.86 10.17
C CYS A 281 30.96 0.90 8.90
N PHE A 282 31.45 1.56 7.87
CA PHE A 282 30.87 1.56 6.53
C PHE A 282 31.84 0.85 5.59
N PHE A 283 31.38 -0.15 4.84
CA PHE A 283 32.25 -0.85 3.91
C PHE A 283 31.56 -1.20 2.59
N ASN A 284 32.36 -1.31 1.55
CA ASN A 284 31.96 -1.83 0.24
C ASN A 284 33.04 -2.79 -0.27
N LEU A 285 32.74 -4.10 -0.21
CA LEU A 285 33.66 -5.17 -0.61
C LEU A 285 33.90 -5.22 -2.13
N ALA A 286 33.10 -4.52 -2.95
CA ALA A 286 33.34 -4.42 -4.38
C ALA A 286 34.50 -3.46 -4.73
N ILE A 287 34.78 -2.46 -3.88
CA ILE A 287 35.91 -1.50 -4.02
C ILE A 287 37.02 -1.79 -2.98
N PRO A 288 36.95 -2.94 -2.29
CA PRO A 288 37.54 -3.16 -0.97
C PRO A 288 37.73 -1.94 -0.02
N VAL A 289 36.73 -1.08 0.14
CA VAL A 289 36.82 0.07 1.05
C VAL A 289 36.15 -0.24 2.38
N MET A 290 36.82 0.12 3.48
CA MET A 290 36.28 0.12 4.84
C MET A 290 36.62 1.45 5.52
N VAL A 291 35.61 2.10 6.08
CA VAL A 291 35.73 3.39 6.76
C VAL A 291 35.14 3.24 8.14
N LEU A 292 35.95 3.53 9.15
CA LEU A 292 35.54 3.62 10.54
C LEU A 292 35.34 5.08 10.88
N THR A 293 34.19 5.42 11.45
CA THR A 293 33.89 6.76 11.93
C THR A 293 33.58 6.72 13.41
N GLU A 294 33.87 7.82 14.10
CA GLU A 294 33.41 8.01 15.47
C GLU A 294 31.89 8.08 15.53
N THR A 295 31.36 7.66 16.67
CA THR A 295 29.94 7.78 16.97
C THR A 295 29.60 9.24 17.26
N ALA A 296 28.48 9.71 16.73
CA ALA A 296 28.03 11.07 17.00
C ALA A 296 27.60 11.20 18.47
N GLN A 297 28.07 12.25 19.14
CA GLN A 297 27.57 12.59 20.46
C GLN A 297 26.05 12.83 20.41
N VAL A 298 25.38 12.50 21.51
CA VAL A 298 23.93 12.68 21.56
C VAL A 298 23.57 14.16 21.45
N LYS A 299 22.71 14.48 20.48
CA LYS A 299 22.18 15.84 20.35
C LYS A 299 21.25 16.12 21.54
N ARG A 300 21.52 17.21 22.26
CA ARG A 300 20.60 17.75 23.27
C ARG A 300 19.80 18.88 22.65
N THR A 301 18.50 18.87 22.89
CA THR A 301 17.59 19.96 22.55
C THR A 301 17.37 20.79 23.80
N GLN A 302 17.68 22.08 23.70
CA GLN A 302 17.42 23.06 24.75
C GLN A 302 15.92 23.38 24.74
N ILE A 303 15.26 23.30 25.89
CA ILE A 303 13.88 23.78 26.08
C ILE A 303 13.90 25.13 26.81
N ARG A 304 14.76 25.26 27.82
CA ARG A 304 15.03 26.48 28.60
C ARG A 304 16.49 26.59 28.97
N ASP A 305 16.93 27.74 29.51
CA ASP A 305 18.31 27.96 29.99
C ASP A 305 18.86 26.79 30.85
N ASP A 306 18.03 26.20 31.72
CA ASP A 306 18.39 25.11 32.65
C ASP A 306 17.84 23.73 32.24
N ILE A 307 16.97 23.64 31.24
CA ILE A 307 16.29 22.40 30.84
C ILE A 307 16.69 22.01 29.42
N SER A 308 17.42 20.88 29.31
CA SER A 308 17.71 20.24 28.03
C SER A 308 17.49 18.75 28.11
N PHE A 309 17.09 18.15 27.00
CA PHE A 309 16.86 16.72 26.90
C PHE A 309 17.49 16.14 25.64
N SER A 310 17.68 14.84 25.64
CA SER A 310 18.19 14.02 24.56
C SER A 310 17.19 12.91 24.23
N ILE A 311 17.49 12.12 23.20
CA ILE A 311 16.68 10.96 22.83
C ILE A 311 16.60 9.86 23.92
N TRP A 312 17.52 9.90 24.89
CA TRP A 312 17.58 8.93 26.00
C TRP A 312 16.82 9.38 27.24
N ASP A 313 16.45 10.66 27.31
CA ASP A 313 15.78 11.22 28.46
C ASP A 313 14.28 10.89 28.41
N ARG A 314 13.74 10.58 29.58
CA ARG A 314 12.31 10.32 29.78
C ARG A 314 11.89 10.89 31.11
N TRP A 315 10.84 11.70 31.10
CA TRP A 315 10.24 12.24 32.31
C TRP A 315 9.18 11.30 32.84
N THR A 316 8.93 11.33 34.14
CA THR A 316 8.02 10.40 34.80
C THR A 316 7.09 11.14 35.74
N ILE A 317 5.78 10.95 35.54
CA ILE A 317 4.73 11.49 36.41
C ILE A 317 3.90 10.33 36.92
N PHE A 318 3.61 10.34 38.23
CA PHE A 318 2.77 9.33 38.86
C PHE A 318 1.41 9.92 39.19
N GLY A 319 0.37 9.37 38.57
CA GLY A 319 -1.02 9.70 38.86
C GLY A 319 -1.69 8.72 39.82
N HIS A 320 -3.01 8.88 39.90
CA HIS A 320 -3.96 8.03 40.61
C HIS A 320 -5.32 8.09 39.87
N GLU A 321 -6.34 7.36 40.36
CA GLU A 321 -7.61 7.18 39.63
C GLU A 321 -8.30 8.50 39.25
N ASP A 322 -8.37 9.44 40.19
CA ASP A 322 -9.01 10.76 40.01
C ASP A 322 -8.08 11.83 39.39
N PHE A 323 -6.85 11.47 39.04
CA PHE A 323 -5.85 12.42 38.54
C PHE A 323 -6.28 13.01 37.20
N THR A 324 -6.49 14.32 37.19
CA THR A 324 -6.98 15.06 36.03
C THR A 324 -5.86 15.46 35.07
N LEU A 325 -6.24 15.86 33.86
CA LEU A 325 -5.29 16.46 32.92
C LEU A 325 -4.69 17.77 33.47
N SER A 326 -5.45 18.55 34.24
CA SER A 326 -4.93 19.72 34.94
C SER A 326 -3.88 19.34 35.98
N ASP A 327 -4.13 18.28 36.76
CA ASP A 327 -3.15 17.79 37.75
C ASP A 327 -1.88 17.29 37.07
N PHE A 328 -2.00 16.67 35.89
CA PHE A 328 -0.84 16.29 35.07
C PHE A 328 0.00 17.49 34.66
N MET A 329 -0.64 18.56 34.16
CA MET A 329 0.09 19.77 33.76
C MET A 329 0.79 20.43 34.95
N SER A 330 0.10 20.52 36.10
CA SER A 330 0.68 21.03 37.34
C SER A 330 1.83 20.17 37.83
N ALA A 331 1.70 18.84 37.81
CA ALA A 331 2.75 17.93 38.25
C ALA A 331 4.01 18.00 37.38
N VAL A 332 3.87 18.18 36.07
CA VAL A 332 5.02 18.43 35.17
C VAL A 332 5.69 19.76 35.51
N LYS A 333 4.91 20.80 35.77
CA LYS A 333 5.42 22.12 36.16
C LYS A 333 6.13 22.10 37.51
N GLU A 334 5.61 21.36 38.48
CA GLU A 334 6.19 21.23 39.82
C GLU A 334 7.49 20.40 39.81
N GLU A 335 7.50 19.26 39.10
CA GLU A 335 8.66 18.35 39.09
C GLU A 335 9.78 18.84 38.15
N TYR A 336 9.42 19.44 37.02
CA TYR A 336 10.37 19.81 35.95
C TYR A 336 10.45 21.31 35.67
N GLY A 337 9.74 22.16 36.40
CA GLY A 337 9.86 23.62 36.31
C GLY A 337 9.27 24.27 35.06
N ILE A 338 8.59 23.50 34.20
CA ILE A 338 8.05 23.97 32.93
C ILE A 338 6.61 23.52 32.71
N GLU A 339 5.76 24.44 32.27
CA GLU A 339 4.34 24.18 32.04
C GLU A 339 4.09 23.62 30.64
N PRO A 340 3.45 22.45 30.51
CA PRO A 340 3.02 21.91 29.21
C PRO A 340 2.11 22.87 28.44
N THR A 341 2.28 22.99 27.13
CA THR A 341 1.32 23.66 26.23
C THR A 341 0.38 22.67 25.57
N MET A 342 0.91 21.51 25.17
CA MET A 342 0.19 20.49 24.43
C MET A 342 0.50 19.10 24.97
N VAL A 343 -0.51 18.22 25.01
CA VAL A 343 -0.37 16.84 25.47
C VAL A 343 -1.05 15.89 24.48
N VAL A 344 -0.29 14.94 23.95
CA VAL A 344 -0.74 13.98 22.93
C VAL A 344 -0.37 12.55 23.32
N HIS A 345 -1.26 11.59 23.03
CA HIS A 345 -1.03 10.17 23.18
C HIS A 345 -1.21 9.46 21.83
N GLY A 346 -0.11 9.15 21.14
CA GLY A 346 -0.13 8.63 19.77
C GLY A 346 -0.81 9.62 18.82
N VAL A 347 -1.93 9.23 18.21
CA VAL A 347 -2.74 10.11 17.35
C VAL A 347 -3.82 10.88 18.12
N LYS A 348 -4.02 10.59 19.41
CA LYS A 348 -5.06 11.22 20.23
C LYS A 348 -4.53 12.50 20.87
N MET A 349 -5.05 13.64 20.43
CA MET A 349 -4.79 14.94 21.03
C MET A 349 -5.58 15.07 22.35
N LEU A 350 -4.90 14.92 23.50
CA LEU A 350 -5.54 15.01 24.81
C LEU A 350 -5.84 16.48 25.15
N TYR A 351 -4.84 17.35 24.96
CA TYR A 351 -4.93 18.79 25.16
C TYR A 351 -4.18 19.54 24.07
N VAL A 352 -4.85 20.51 23.44
CA VAL A 352 -4.29 21.44 22.44
C VAL A 352 -5.08 22.75 22.61
N PRO A 353 -4.47 23.87 23.02
CA PRO A 353 -5.19 25.09 23.39
C PRO A 353 -6.08 25.65 22.27
N VAL A 354 -5.63 25.53 21.01
CA VAL A 354 -6.32 26.05 19.81
C VAL A 354 -7.56 25.20 19.44
N MET A 355 -7.65 23.96 19.90
CA MET A 355 -8.75 23.06 19.51
C MET A 355 -10.03 23.32 20.33
N PRO A 356 -11.20 23.52 19.68
CA PRO A 356 -12.45 23.76 20.36
C PRO A 356 -12.79 22.67 21.39
N GLY A 357 -13.13 23.09 22.60
CA GLY A 357 -13.54 22.20 23.69
C GLY A 357 -12.41 21.48 24.44
N HIS A 358 -11.14 21.64 24.03
CA HIS A 358 -10.00 21.03 24.75
C HIS A 358 -9.80 21.66 26.13
N ASN A 359 -10.12 22.94 26.32
CA ASN A 359 -10.10 23.59 27.64
C ASN A 359 -11.06 22.94 28.65
N LYS A 360 -12.18 22.36 28.19
CA LYS A 360 -13.10 21.61 29.06
C LYS A 360 -12.53 20.26 29.49
N ARG A 361 -11.53 19.73 28.76
CA ARG A 361 -10.88 18.44 29.05
C ARG A 361 -9.88 18.50 30.19
N LEU A 362 -9.41 19.68 30.57
CA LEU A 362 -8.51 19.88 31.71
C LEU A 362 -9.08 19.27 33.01
N LYS A 363 -10.40 19.33 33.18
CA LYS A 363 -11.12 18.78 34.34
C LYS A 363 -11.44 17.28 34.22
N LEU A 364 -11.13 16.64 33.09
CA LEU A 364 -11.38 15.22 32.91
C LEU A 364 -10.18 14.41 33.42
N THR A 365 -10.47 13.23 33.97
CA THR A 365 -9.44 12.30 34.45
C THR A 365 -8.61 11.76 33.29
N MET A 366 -7.33 11.53 33.55
CA MET A 366 -6.40 10.93 32.58
C MET A 366 -6.90 9.54 32.12
N HIS A 367 -7.49 8.76 33.02
CA HIS A 367 -8.16 7.49 32.71
C HIS A 367 -9.25 7.63 31.64
N LYS A 368 -10.13 8.64 31.77
CA LYS A 368 -11.23 8.87 30.82
C LYS A 368 -10.74 9.34 29.45
N LEU A 369 -9.67 10.14 29.42
CA LEU A 369 -9.09 10.68 28.19
C LEU A 369 -8.30 9.62 27.42
N ILE A 370 -7.46 8.86 28.11
CA ILE A 370 -6.56 7.88 27.51
C ILE A 370 -7.31 6.57 27.18
N LYS A 371 -8.21 6.15 28.09
CA LYS A 371 -8.91 4.84 28.08
C LYS A 371 -7.90 3.69 27.96
N PRO A 372 -7.05 3.46 28.98
CA PRO A 372 -6.05 2.40 28.94
C PRO A 372 -6.71 1.02 28.84
N SER A 373 -6.04 0.08 28.15
CA SER A 373 -6.43 -1.33 28.15
C SER A 373 -6.23 -1.94 29.55
N ALA A 374 -7.02 -2.96 29.89
CA ALA A 374 -6.91 -3.65 31.17
C ALA A 374 -5.46 -4.12 31.43
N GLY A 375 -4.94 -3.82 32.63
CA GLY A 375 -3.59 -4.20 33.06
C GLY A 375 -2.46 -3.27 32.61
N ARG A 376 -2.74 -2.20 31.85
CA ARG A 376 -1.70 -1.24 31.43
C ARG A 376 -1.33 -0.30 32.58
N LYS A 377 -0.07 -0.36 33.05
CA LYS A 377 0.44 0.43 34.19
C LYS A 377 0.81 1.88 33.85
N TYR A 378 1.26 2.14 32.63
CA TYR A 378 1.68 3.48 32.19
C TYR A 378 1.43 3.73 30.69
N VAL A 379 1.49 4.99 30.30
CA VAL A 379 1.58 5.45 28.91
C VAL A 379 2.70 6.47 28.76
N ASP A 380 3.31 6.52 27.57
CA ASP A 380 4.24 7.58 27.20
C ASP A 380 3.47 8.65 26.43
N LEU A 381 3.59 9.89 26.89
CA LEU A 381 2.90 11.06 26.34
C LEU A 381 3.92 11.94 25.63
N THR A 382 3.53 12.47 24.48
CA THR A 382 4.27 13.54 23.82
C THR A 382 3.77 14.86 24.37
N VAL A 383 4.68 15.62 24.95
CA VAL A 383 4.39 16.91 25.59
C VAL A 383 5.22 17.99 24.91
N SER A 384 4.56 19.09 24.57
CA SER A 384 5.22 20.28 24.05
C SER A 384 5.19 21.39 25.07
N PHE A 385 6.12 22.34 24.91
CA PHE A 385 6.31 23.46 25.81
C PHE A 385 6.40 24.76 25.03
N ALA A 386 5.97 25.86 25.64
CA ALA A 386 6.07 27.18 25.04
C ALA A 386 7.55 27.56 24.88
N PRO A 387 7.93 28.21 23.78
CA PRO A 387 9.26 28.80 23.63
C PRO A 387 9.46 29.97 24.61
N GLU A 388 10.71 30.34 24.84
CA GLU A 388 11.05 31.50 25.70
C GLU A 388 10.75 32.85 25.02
N VAL A 389 10.72 32.89 23.69
CA VAL A 389 10.46 34.10 22.90
C VAL A 389 9.06 34.02 22.29
N ASP A 390 8.22 35.01 22.58
CA ASP A 390 6.89 35.15 21.97
C ASP A 390 7.00 35.25 20.44
N GLY A 391 6.48 34.25 19.73
CA GLY A 391 6.46 34.20 18.26
C GLY A 391 7.12 32.97 17.64
N ASP A 392 7.85 32.17 18.42
CA ASP A 392 8.42 30.90 17.98
C ASP A 392 7.42 29.72 18.07
N GLU A 393 7.72 28.61 17.39
CA GLU A 393 6.92 27.39 17.48
C GLU A 393 7.15 26.67 18.82
N ASP A 394 6.11 25.97 19.30
CA ASP A 394 6.19 25.11 20.48
C ASP A 394 7.35 24.11 20.39
N LEU A 395 8.17 24.05 21.43
CA LEU A 395 9.32 23.16 21.49
C LEU A 395 8.89 21.75 21.92
N PRO A 396 9.42 20.69 21.27
CA PRO A 396 9.16 19.33 21.71
C PRO A 396 9.88 19.06 23.04
N GLY A 397 9.22 18.32 23.94
CA GLY A 397 9.80 17.81 25.17
C GLY A 397 10.31 16.37 25.07
N PRO A 398 11.02 15.88 26.11
CA PRO A 398 11.22 14.44 26.25
C PRO A 398 9.87 13.74 26.46
N PRO A 399 9.72 12.47 26.04
CA PRO A 399 8.52 11.70 26.35
C PRO A 399 8.24 11.69 27.85
N VAL A 400 7.00 11.94 28.24
CA VAL A 400 6.55 11.91 29.64
C VAL A 400 5.81 10.60 29.89
N ARG A 401 6.43 9.72 30.67
CA ARG A 401 5.81 8.49 31.15
C ARG A 401 4.86 8.79 32.29
N TYR A 402 3.57 8.63 32.02
CA TYR A 402 2.52 8.75 33.01
C TYR A 402 2.11 7.38 33.53
N TYR A 403 2.30 7.15 34.83
CA TYR A 403 1.80 5.96 35.53
C TYR A 403 0.39 6.22 36.05
N PHE A 404 -0.53 5.28 35.81
CA PHE A 404 -1.92 5.40 36.25
C PHE A 404 -2.11 5.21 37.76
N SER A 405 -1.13 4.58 38.42
CA SER A 405 -1.11 4.36 39.87
C SER A 405 0.29 4.58 40.45
N ARG A 406 0.33 4.98 41.72
CA ARG A 406 1.54 5.05 42.54
C ARG A 406 1.89 3.64 43.05
N GLU A 407 2.48 2.79 42.22
CA GLU A 407 3.25 1.67 42.78
C GLU A 407 4.57 2.26 43.33
N SER A 408 4.92 1.92 44.57
CA SER A 408 6.02 2.51 45.33
C SER A 408 7.35 2.49 44.55
N LYS A 409 8.19 3.52 44.76
CA LYS A 409 9.58 3.67 44.27
C LYS A 409 10.56 2.57 44.77
N SER A 410 10.12 1.32 44.89
CA SER A 410 10.89 0.18 45.37
C SER A 410 10.94 -0.91 44.30
N GLY A 411 11.83 -0.79 43.31
CA GLY A 411 11.99 -1.89 42.37
C GLY A 411 12.96 -1.72 41.21
N GLU A 412 13.28 -0.51 40.76
CA GLU A 412 14.18 -0.31 39.61
C GLU A 412 15.31 0.66 39.96
N LYS A 413 16.23 0.17 40.78
CA LYS A 413 17.66 0.48 40.64
C LYS A 413 18.37 -0.85 40.35
N ALA A 414 18.68 -1.07 39.09
CA ALA A 414 19.77 -1.91 38.61
C ALA A 414 20.18 -1.37 37.24
#